data_AF-A0A6J6C3X1-F1
#
_entry.id   AF-A0A6J6C3X1-F1
#
_cell.length_a   1.000
_cell.length_b   1.000
_cell.length_c   1.000
_cell.angle_alpha   90.00
_cell.angle_beta   90.00
_cell.angle_gamma   90.00
#
_symmetry.space_group_name_H-M   'P 1'
#
loop_
_entity.id
_entity.type
_entity.pdbx_description
1 polymer ?
#
loop_
_entity_poly.entity_id
_entity_poly.type
_entity_poly.pdbx_seq_one_letter_code
_entity_poly.pdbx_strand_id
1 'polypeptide(L)'
;MIQVPVPVNHKKSFNTATAVLIIGTTQDPATPYVWAKSLSKYIVGSRLVTLKGQGHTGYGRGSACTDDAVDTYLTTGKTPAKNLICTQ
;
A
#
# COMPACT_ATOMS: atom_id res chain seq x y z
N MET A 1 5.34 -1.06 20.99
CA MET A 1 4.37 -2.18 21.03
C MET A 1 4.76 -3.14 19.92
N ILE A 2 4.98 -4.42 20.23
CA ILE A 2 5.33 -5.43 19.22
C ILE A 2 4.01 -5.85 18.56
N GLN A 3 3.83 -5.53 17.28
CA GLN A 3 2.65 -5.94 16.52
C GLN A 3 2.70 -7.46 16.32
N VAL A 4 1.91 -8.21 17.07
CA VAL A 4 1.71 -9.64 16.82
C VAL A 4 1.05 -9.78 15.45
N PRO A 5 1.54 -10.67 14.55
CA PRO A 5 0.85 -10.95 13.30
C PRO A 5 -0.54 -11.50 13.64
N VAL A 6 -1.59 -10.75 13.33
CA VAL A 6 -2.95 -11.29 13.38
C VAL A 6 -3.07 -12.31 12.24
N PRO A 7 -3.38 -13.59 12.52
CA PRO A 7 -3.56 -14.57 11.47
C PRO A 7 -4.77 -14.18 10.61
N VAL A 8 -4.49 -13.76 9.38
CA VAL A 8 -5.50 -13.44 8.37
C VAL A 8 -5.99 -14.74 7.74
N ASN A 9 -7.20 -15.16 8.10
CA ASN A 9 -7.86 -16.31 7.48
C ASN A 9 -8.45 -15.87 6.14
N HIS A 10 -7.67 -15.96 5.06
CA HIS A 10 -8.01 -15.49 3.71
C HIS A 10 -9.04 -16.37 2.98
N LYS A 11 -10.11 -16.82 3.64
CA LYS A 11 -11.11 -17.70 3.01
C LYS A 11 -11.98 -17.00 1.94
N LYS A 12 -11.90 -15.67 1.82
CA LYS A 12 -12.51 -14.91 0.71
C LYS A 12 -11.57 -13.79 0.28
N SER A 13 -11.16 -13.81 -0.98
CA SER A 13 -10.62 -12.65 -1.67
C SER A 13 -11.74 -11.67 -1.99
N PHE A 14 -11.46 -10.37 -1.89
CA PHE A 14 -12.41 -9.32 -2.26
C PHE A 14 -12.07 -8.79 -3.65
N ASN A 15 -13.04 -8.85 -4.56
CA ASN A 15 -12.94 -8.23 -5.89
C ASN A 15 -13.60 -6.86 -5.85
N THR A 16 -12.94 -5.89 -6.48
CA THR A 16 -13.39 -4.51 -6.58
C THR A 16 -13.76 -4.19 -8.03
N ALA A 17 -14.68 -3.24 -8.22
CA ALA A 17 -15.06 -2.79 -9.57
C ALA A 17 -13.90 -2.07 -10.29
N THR A 18 -13.00 -1.45 -9.54
CA THR A 18 -11.80 -0.75 -10.01
C THR A 18 -10.59 -1.19 -9.20
N ALA A 19 -9.41 -1.22 -9.82
CA ALA A 19 -8.17 -1.57 -9.13
C ALA A 19 -7.93 -0.65 -7.92
N VAL A 20 -7.46 -1.20 -6.80
CA VAL A 20 -7.16 -0.45 -5.57
C VAL A 20 -5.66 -0.21 -5.46
N LEU A 21 -5.26 1.04 -5.20
CA LEU A 21 -3.89 1.40 -4.84
C LEU A 21 -3.75 1.43 -3.31
N ILE A 22 -2.78 0.68 -2.78
CA ILE A 22 -2.46 0.61 -1.34
C ILE A 22 -1.09 1.20 -1.14
N ILE A 23 -0.92 2.02 -0.10
CA ILE A 23 0.37 2.59 0.29
C ILE A 23 0.78 2.00 1.64
N GLY A 24 2.04 1.59 1.78
CA GLY A 24 2.59 1.10 3.04
C GLY A 24 4.00 1.62 3.29
N THR A 25 4.19 2.31 4.41
CA THR A 25 5.49 2.84 4.84
C THR A 25 6.21 1.81 5.72
N THR A 26 7.47 1.53 5.42
CA THR A 26 8.20 0.38 6.02
C THR A 26 8.32 0.42 7.53
N GLN A 27 8.40 1.60 8.12
CA GLN A 27 8.56 1.81 9.57
C GLN A 27 7.46 2.73 10.11
N ASP A 28 6.23 2.49 9.66
CA ASP A 28 5.04 3.16 10.18
C ASP A 28 4.69 2.64 11.60
N PRO A 29 4.68 3.50 12.64
CA PRO A 29 4.42 3.08 14.01
C PRO A 29 2.93 2.83 14.30
N ALA A 30 2.01 3.38 13.49
CA ALA A 30 0.57 3.29 13.71
C ALA A 30 -0.09 2.22 12.84
N THR A 31 0.36 2.11 11.58
CA THR A 31 -0.14 1.12 10.61
C THR A 31 1.01 0.35 9.98
N PRO A 32 1.57 -0.66 10.68
CA PRO A 32 2.79 -1.35 10.24
C PRO A 32 2.70 -1.94 8.84
N TYR A 33 3.81 -1.89 8.11
CA TYR A 33 3.90 -2.33 6.71
C TYR A 33 3.39 -3.75 6.43
N VAL A 34 3.51 -4.65 7.40
CA VAL A 34 2.97 -6.01 7.29
C VAL A 34 1.45 -6.02 7.06
N TRP A 35 0.72 -5.04 7.60
CA TRP A 35 -0.72 -4.87 7.37
C TRP A 35 -1.02 -4.47 5.93
N ALA A 36 -0.26 -3.53 5.36
CA ALA A 36 -0.40 -3.15 3.95
C ALA A 36 -0.13 -4.34 3.01
N LYS A 37 0.88 -5.16 3.31
CA LYS A 37 1.14 -6.42 2.59
C LYS A 37 -0.03 -7.40 2.70
N SER A 38 -0.59 -7.57 3.89
CA SER A 38 -1.74 -8.46 4.11
C SER A 38 -2.99 -7.97 3.38
N LEU A 39 -3.24 -6.66 3.38
CA LEU A 39 -4.35 -6.05 2.65
C LEU A 39 -4.21 -6.23 1.13
N SER A 40 -2.99 -6.06 0.60
CA SER A 40 -2.72 -6.27 -0.83
C SER A 40 -2.95 -7.72 -1.26
N LYS A 41 -2.69 -8.70 -0.39
CA LYS A 41 -3.04 -10.11 -0.64
C LYS A 41 -4.55 -10.37 -0.57
N TYR A 42 -5.26 -9.61 0.26
CA TYR A 42 -6.70 -9.78 0.48
C TYR A 42 -7.54 -9.17 -0.66
N ILE A 43 -7.15 -8.01 -1.17
CA ILE A 43 -7.82 -7.33 -2.30
C ILE A 43 -7.13 -7.77 -3.60
N VAL A 44 -7.73 -8.73 -4.29
CA VAL A 44 -7.19 -9.25 -5.55
C VAL A 44 -7.24 -8.16 -6.62
N GLY A 45 -6.16 -8.02 -7.39
CA GLY A 45 -6.01 -6.96 -8.39
C GLY A 45 -5.53 -5.61 -7.84
N SER A 46 -5.34 -5.49 -6.52
CA SER A 46 -4.72 -4.30 -5.93
C SER A 46 -3.23 -4.16 -6.29
N ARG A 47 -2.70 -2.95 -6.14
CA ARG A 47 -1.27 -2.63 -6.27
C ARG A 47 -0.74 -1.99 -5.00
N LEU A 48 0.37 -2.51 -4.50
CA LEU A 48 1.05 -1.98 -3.32
C LEU A 48 2.19 -1.05 -3.74
N VAL A 49 2.17 0.17 -3.22
CA VAL A 49 3.29 1.12 -3.20
C VAL A 49 3.97 1.01 -1.83
N THR A 50 5.22 0.58 -1.84
CA THR A 50 6.06 0.49 -0.64
C THR A 50 6.89 1.76 -0.53
N LEU A 51 6.66 2.56 0.51
CA LEU A 51 7.53 3.68 0.83
C LEU A 51 8.59 3.22 1.85
N LYS A 52 9.84 3.09 1.41
CA LYS A 52 10.97 2.89 2.32
C LYS A 52 11.24 4.19 3.05
N GLY A 53 10.87 4.23 4.33
CA GLY A 53 10.94 5.43 5.15
C GLY A 53 10.42 5.18 6.56
N GLN A 54 10.38 6.28 7.32
CA GLN A 54 9.91 6.37 8.69
C GLN A 54 8.65 7.23 8.76
N GLY A 55 7.80 6.97 9.74
CA GLY A 55 6.63 7.80 10.03
C GLY A 55 5.32 7.21 9.48
N HIS A 56 4.23 7.92 9.78
CA HIS A 56 2.87 7.46 9.46
C HIS A 56 2.40 8.01 8.12
N THR A 57 1.70 7.19 7.32
CA THR A 57 1.23 7.48 5.94
C THR A 57 2.37 7.55 4.90
N GLY A 58 2.06 7.83 3.63
CA GLY A 58 3.08 7.87 2.56
C GLY A 58 2.87 8.84 1.39
N TYR A 59 1.63 9.27 1.10
CA TYR A 59 1.37 10.30 0.08
C TYR A 59 1.64 11.71 0.62
N GLY A 60 2.33 12.54 -0.16
CA GLY A 60 2.76 13.90 0.23
C GLY A 60 3.85 13.89 1.29
N ARG A 61 4.62 12.79 1.40
CA ARG A 61 5.65 12.60 2.44
C ARG A 61 7.08 12.76 1.94
N GLY A 62 7.28 13.34 0.75
CA GLY A 62 8.61 13.68 0.23
C GLY A 62 9.17 12.68 -0.78
N SER A 63 8.36 11.73 -1.26
CA SER A 63 8.77 10.77 -2.28
C SER A 63 8.01 11.04 -3.57
N ALA A 64 8.65 11.68 -4.55
CA ALA A 64 8.06 11.91 -5.88
C ALA A 64 7.54 10.60 -6.51
N CYS A 65 8.26 9.49 -6.32
CA CYS A 65 7.83 8.15 -6.75
C CYS A 65 6.48 7.72 -6.15
N THR A 66 6.23 8.04 -4.88
CA THR A 66 4.94 7.73 -4.23
C THR A 66 3.86 8.70 -4.68
N ASP A 67 4.20 9.98 -4.76
CA ASP A 67 3.27 11.06 -5.12
C ASP A 67 2.78 10.90 -6.56
N ASP A 68 3.67 10.66 -7.53
CA ASP A 68 3.33 10.43 -8.95
C ASP A 68 2.40 9.22 -9.12
N ALA A 69 2.63 8.15 -8.35
CA ALA A 69 1.81 6.94 -8.41
C ALA A 69 0.38 7.19 -7.90
N VAL A 70 0.26 7.98 -6.83
CA VAL A 70 -1.04 8.34 -6.25
C VAL A 70 -1.77 9.34 -7.15
N ASP A 71 -1.08 10.36 -7.65
CA ASP A 71 -1.65 11.38 -8.54
C ASP A 71 -2.16 10.75 -9.83
N THR A 72 -1.39 9.84 -10.44
CA THR A 72 -1.83 9.08 -11.62
C THR A 72 -3.09 8.28 -11.32
N TYR A 73 -3.15 7.61 -10.16
CA TYR A 73 -4.31 6.81 -9.77
C TYR A 73 -5.55 7.68 -9.53
N LEU A 74 -5.42 8.80 -8.81
CA LEU A 74 -6.54 9.68 -8.51
C LEU A 74 -7.07 10.40 -9.75
N THR A 75 -6.20 10.74 -10.71
CA THR A 75 -6.60 11.48 -11.92
C THR A 75 -7.05 10.59 -13.06
N THR A 76 -6.59 9.34 -13.14
CA THR A 76 -6.87 8.45 -14.29
C THR A 76 -7.51 7.10 -13.92
N GLY A 77 -7.54 6.75 -12.64
CA GLY A 77 -7.92 5.42 -12.16
C GLY A 77 -6.87 4.33 -12.46
N LYS A 78 -5.73 4.66 -13.07
CA LYS A 78 -4.70 3.69 -13.44
C LYS A 78 -3.74 3.45 -12.28
N THR A 79 -3.48 2.17 -12.01
CA THR A 79 -2.44 1.75 -11.05
C THR A 79 -1.15 1.38 -11.78
N PRO A 80 0.01 1.36 -11.09
CA PRO A 80 1.23 0.78 -11.62
C PRO A 80 1.04 -0.67 -12.12
N ALA A 81 1.79 -1.08 -13.14
CA ALA A 81 1.68 -2.42 -13.72
C ALA A 81 2.12 -3.55 -12.76
N LYS A 82 2.93 -3.21 -11.76
CA LYS A 82 3.42 -4.09 -10.69
C LYS A 82 3.50 -3.31 -9.39
N ASN A 83 3.68 -4.01 -8.27
CA ASN A 83 3.96 -3.35 -7.00
C ASN A 83 5.20 -2.45 -7.14
N LEU A 84 5.13 -1.27 -6.53
CA LEU A 84 6.14 -0.23 -6.65
C LEU A 84 6.91 -0.11 -5.33
N ILE A 85 8.22 0.11 -5.40
CA ILE A 85 9.05 0.40 -4.23
C ILE A 85 9.66 1.77 -4.45
N CYS A 86 9.36 2.68 -3.53
CA CYS A 86 9.84 4.04 -3.50
C CYS A 86 10.71 4.25 -2.25
N THR A 87 11.51 5.32 -2.27
CA THR A 87 12.26 5.81 -1.11
C THR A 87 11.81 7.22 -0.80
N GLN A 88 11.76 7.55 0.49
CA GLN A 88 11.60 8.92 0.97
C GLN A 88 12.92 9.69 0.84
#